data_AF-A0A9K3LXV3-F1
#
_entry.id   AF-A0A9K3LXV3-F1
#
_cell.length_a   1.000
_cell.length_b   1.000
_cell.length_c   1.000
_cell.angle_alpha   90.00
_cell.angle_beta   90.00
_cell.angle_gamma   90.00
#
_symmetry.space_group_name_H-M   'P 1'
#
loop_
_entity.id
_entity.type
_entity.pdbx_description
1 polymer ?
#
loop_
_entity_poly.entity_id
_entity_poly.type
_entity_poly.pdbx_seq_one_letter_code
_entity_poly.pdbx_strand_id
1 'polypeptide(L)'
;MSVAFFITLYSILFSASLLKTPLDSSSGGPSMVSPVGLLQERPVKDSEWTEETSTTIKRFANTTFSTKKDLYKSKSKGNVPITRKASLPPKKKSVVKKGRKPKNTAAVNVTNPIEPQETLNQFYRNNWTLPNGQLYQIDSTKLWNADPQNIYPQWMKDYLNWHDYQRQTWSRETFSQKRWMVMQCLKTQYNCGGTSDRLKPIVFQLKVAYLSRRILIIHWNKPHPLTEFLVPPRGGLDWRAPSWLAELIETAGLGRDVGKTLGDVLDMAMEEKSKFTMARMAMQDYHAGRFWYDEQVQVGEPAFETIFHHVWKLFFTPSAAVRQRLETSMSEMKLTPYSYTAAHCRVLYAKDDRPQYQQKNWAENAVNCASELRPRMPIFFTSDSTDATLYAQVYGKSRNATVMTRIPNPNPPLHIEFSGGKRRPASDYLDGFVDLYILAEATCVTYNKGGYGVFGLLMGRNATCGLRQDAMDRPKIHNPCHWVDDDPMTSSNENTRHHYLPPKNPDAKYDPIYLPPMDDTWSP
;
A
#
# COMPACT_ATOMS: atom_id res chain seq x y z
N MET A 1 -32.86 24.24 56.31
CA MET A 1 -31.44 24.67 56.32
C MET A 1 -30.77 23.95 55.15
N SER A 2 -30.64 24.53 53.95
CA SER A 2 -29.77 25.68 53.56
C SER A 2 -28.31 25.20 53.43
N VAL A 3 -27.52 25.40 52.35
CA VAL A 3 -27.57 26.26 51.13
C VAL A 3 -26.84 25.49 49.98
N ALA A 4 -27.36 25.39 48.74
CA ALA A 4 -26.97 26.11 47.49
C ALA A 4 -25.50 26.65 47.40
N PHE A 5 -24.79 26.82 46.28
CA PHE A 5 -25.06 26.98 44.84
C PHE A 5 -24.05 26.10 44.02
N PHE A 6 -23.79 26.15 42.70
CA PHE A 6 -24.12 27.06 41.57
C PHE A 6 -24.25 26.24 40.27
N ILE A 7 -25.15 26.64 39.35
CA ILE A 7 -25.10 26.35 37.90
C ILE A 7 -25.54 27.62 37.17
N THR A 8 -24.84 28.02 36.10
CA THR A 8 -25.20 29.20 35.30
C THR A 8 -25.66 28.78 33.91
N LEU A 9 -26.95 29.01 33.61
CA LEU A 9 -27.43 29.00 32.22
C LEU A 9 -27.04 30.31 31.53
N TYR A 10 -26.78 30.23 30.22
CA TYR A 10 -27.14 31.30 29.30
C TYR A 10 -27.72 30.71 28.01
N SER A 11 -28.88 31.23 27.64
CA SER A 11 -29.53 31.09 26.34
C SER A 11 -30.29 32.39 26.13
N ILE A 12 -30.31 32.94 24.91
CA ILE A 12 -31.43 33.68 24.29
C ILE A 12 -30.99 34.42 23.01
N LEU A 13 -31.75 34.17 21.94
CA LEU A 13 -32.00 34.96 20.72
C LEU A 13 -30.84 35.38 19.78
N PHE A 14 -30.94 34.92 18.54
CA PHE A 14 -31.45 35.79 17.46
C PHE A 14 -32.35 35.00 16.51
N SER A 15 -33.31 35.65 15.86
CA SER A 15 -34.27 35.01 14.95
C SER A 15 -34.58 35.89 13.73
N ALA A 16 -35.10 35.22 12.69
CA ALA A 16 -35.94 35.73 11.60
C ALA A 16 -35.31 36.10 10.25
N SER A 17 -36.06 35.70 9.20
CA SER A 17 -35.99 36.09 7.78
C SER A 17 -34.85 35.45 6.96
N LEU A 18 -35.08 34.82 5.80
CA LEU A 18 -36.18 34.98 4.83
C LEU A 18 -36.78 33.64 4.34
N LEU A 19 -38.10 33.64 4.12
CA LEU A 19 -38.77 32.69 3.24
C LEU A 19 -38.53 33.02 1.76
N LYS A 20 -38.47 32.00 0.91
CA LYS A 20 -38.97 32.08 -0.48
C LYS A 20 -39.73 30.80 -0.82
N THR A 21 -40.87 30.99 -1.48
CA THR A 21 -41.91 29.99 -1.76
C THR A 21 -41.56 29.10 -2.95
N PRO A 22 -42.17 27.91 -3.07
CA PRO A 22 -42.20 27.16 -4.32
C PRO A 22 -43.15 27.82 -5.33
N LEU A 23 -43.00 27.48 -6.60
CA LEU A 23 -43.97 27.79 -7.66
C LEU A 23 -44.23 26.53 -8.48
N ASP A 24 -45.50 26.30 -8.78
CA ASP A 24 -46.03 25.07 -9.35
C ASP A 24 -46.01 25.04 -10.88
N SER A 25 -46.07 23.81 -11.41
CA SER A 25 -46.65 23.38 -12.70
C SER A 25 -46.47 24.23 -13.97
N SER A 26 -46.04 23.60 -15.07
CA SER A 26 -47.00 23.23 -16.14
C SER A 26 -46.35 22.52 -17.34
N SER A 27 -47.20 21.77 -18.03
CA SER A 27 -47.05 21.06 -19.31
C SER A 27 -46.26 21.75 -20.44
N GLY A 28 -45.50 20.98 -21.22
CA GLY A 28 -45.03 21.41 -22.54
C GLY A 28 -44.08 20.44 -23.26
N GLY A 29 -44.62 19.45 -23.98
CA GLY A 29 -43.99 19.02 -25.24
C GLY A 29 -44.32 20.05 -26.34
N PRO A 30 -43.55 20.18 -27.45
CA PRO A 30 -43.39 19.05 -28.36
C PRO A 30 -42.05 18.98 -29.15
N SER A 31 -42.04 18.04 -30.09
CA SER A 31 -41.27 18.02 -31.36
C SER A 31 -39.80 17.58 -31.33
N MET A 32 -39.56 16.48 -32.03
CA MET A 32 -38.28 16.19 -32.67
C MET A 32 -37.92 17.30 -33.67
N VAL A 33 -36.67 17.74 -33.67
CA VAL A 33 -35.98 18.27 -34.85
C VAL A 33 -34.51 17.80 -34.77
N SER A 34 -34.08 16.98 -35.72
CA SER A 34 -32.67 16.63 -35.88
C SER A 34 -31.91 17.76 -36.59
N PRO A 35 -30.69 18.10 -36.14
CA PRO A 35 -29.69 18.69 -37.01
C PRO A 35 -28.76 17.58 -37.50
N VAL A 36 -28.83 17.27 -38.80
CA VAL A 36 -27.76 16.53 -39.49
C VAL A 36 -26.55 17.46 -39.61
N GLY A 37 -25.61 17.34 -38.67
CA GLY A 37 -24.31 17.99 -38.73
C GLY A 37 -23.29 17.11 -39.42
N LEU A 38 -22.88 17.44 -40.66
CA LEU A 38 -21.74 16.80 -41.29
C LEU A 38 -20.47 17.07 -40.47
N LEU A 39 -19.95 16.06 -39.79
CA LEU A 39 -18.57 16.05 -39.33
C LEU A 39 -17.68 15.61 -40.48
N GLN A 40 -17.09 16.60 -41.15
CA GLN A 40 -16.07 16.41 -42.16
C GLN A 40 -14.79 15.87 -41.48
N GLU A 41 -14.41 14.64 -41.80
CA GLU A 41 -13.19 14.02 -41.28
C GLU A 41 -11.98 14.88 -41.63
N ARG A 42 -11.24 15.33 -40.62
CA ARG A 42 -9.88 15.87 -40.80
C ARG A 42 -8.88 14.74 -40.53
N PRO A 43 -7.90 14.51 -41.41
CA PRO A 43 -6.87 13.53 -41.13
C PRO A 43 -6.07 13.98 -39.90
N VAL A 44 -5.95 13.08 -38.92
CA VAL A 44 -5.04 13.25 -37.79
C VAL A 44 -3.62 13.18 -38.34
N LYS A 45 -2.97 14.35 -38.45
CA LYS A 45 -1.52 14.39 -38.66
C LYS A 45 -0.82 13.86 -37.42
N ASP A 46 0.18 13.03 -37.62
CA ASP A 46 1.10 12.61 -36.57
C ASP A 46 1.67 13.86 -35.87
N SER A 47 1.44 13.95 -34.56
CA SER A 47 1.99 15.03 -33.75
C SER A 47 3.48 14.77 -33.52
N GLU A 48 4.33 15.41 -34.32
CA GLU A 48 5.76 15.48 -34.07
C GLU A 48 6.02 15.96 -32.64
N TRP A 49 6.85 15.22 -31.91
CA TRP A 49 7.33 15.64 -30.60
C TRP A 49 8.21 16.87 -30.75
N THR A 50 7.73 18.02 -30.28
CA THR A 50 8.41 19.29 -30.45
C THR A 50 9.78 19.32 -29.75
N GLU A 51 10.70 20.06 -30.35
CA GLU A 51 12.14 20.12 -30.00
C GLU A 51 12.43 20.64 -28.57
N GLU A 52 11.41 21.13 -27.89
CA GLU A 52 11.46 21.73 -26.56
C GLU A 52 11.73 20.69 -25.44
N THR A 53 11.21 19.46 -25.56
CA THR A 53 11.58 18.36 -24.65
C THR A 53 13.01 17.89 -24.89
N SER A 54 13.47 17.87 -26.15
CA SER A 54 14.87 17.60 -26.49
C SER A 54 15.80 18.65 -25.87
N THR A 55 15.40 19.91 -25.84
CA THR A 55 16.19 21.02 -25.29
C THR A 55 16.32 20.94 -23.76
N THR A 56 15.26 20.54 -23.05
CA THR A 56 15.32 20.28 -21.60
C THR A 56 16.26 19.09 -21.28
N ILE A 57 16.19 18.01 -22.05
CA ILE A 57 17.07 16.83 -21.89
C ILE A 57 18.53 17.17 -22.24
N LYS A 58 18.78 17.92 -23.32
CA LYS A 58 20.12 18.40 -23.71
C LYS A 58 20.73 19.37 -22.68
N ARG A 59 19.93 20.24 -22.04
CA ARG A 59 20.39 21.07 -20.92
C ARG A 59 20.78 20.22 -19.71
N PHE A 60 19.99 19.21 -19.35
CA PHE A 60 20.33 18.30 -18.25
C PHE A 60 21.62 17.50 -18.52
N ALA A 61 21.88 17.09 -19.76
CA ALA A 61 23.11 16.40 -20.14
C ALA A 61 24.36 17.30 -20.11
N ASN A 62 24.24 18.58 -20.47
CA ASN A 62 25.39 19.46 -20.69
C ASN A 62 25.78 20.37 -19.50
N THR A 63 24.99 20.42 -18.42
CA THR A 63 25.25 21.40 -17.32
C THR A 63 26.13 20.84 -16.17
N THR A 64 26.67 19.61 -16.29
CA THR A 64 27.35 18.92 -15.17
C THR A 64 28.86 18.76 -15.38
N PHE A 65 29.57 19.83 -15.76
CA PHE A 65 31.01 19.98 -15.51
C PHE A 65 31.44 21.46 -15.54
N SER A 66 31.14 22.22 -14.48
CA SER A 66 31.86 23.47 -14.21
C SER A 66 31.94 23.75 -12.71
N THR A 67 33.10 24.27 -12.31
CA THR A 67 33.64 24.37 -10.96
C THR A 67 32.75 25.07 -9.92
N LYS A 68 32.59 24.44 -8.75
CA LYS A 68 32.44 25.15 -7.46
C LYS A 68 33.60 24.82 -6.52
N LYS A 69 34.74 25.44 -6.80
CA LYS A 69 35.74 25.82 -5.79
C LYS A 69 35.53 27.30 -5.48
N ASP A 70 36.03 27.76 -4.33
CA ASP A 70 36.07 29.16 -3.91
C ASP A 70 34.74 29.84 -3.53
N LEU A 71 34.30 29.60 -2.30
CA LEU A 71 33.51 30.59 -1.53
C LEU A 71 33.54 30.30 -0.02
N TYR A 72 34.69 30.50 0.64
CA TYR A 72 34.77 30.69 2.10
C TYR A 72 36.09 31.37 2.54
N LYS A 73 36.19 32.68 2.34
CA LYS A 73 37.15 33.55 3.05
C LYS A 73 36.58 34.96 3.24
N SER A 74 36.19 35.28 4.48
CA SER A 74 36.69 36.43 5.25
C SER A 74 35.69 36.89 6.31
N LYS A 75 36.12 36.91 7.57
CA LYS A 75 35.76 37.95 8.56
C LYS A 75 36.78 37.89 9.70
N SER A 76 37.77 38.76 9.61
CA SER A 76 38.83 38.96 10.61
C SER A 76 38.44 40.03 11.60
N LYS A 77 38.56 39.76 12.91
CA LYS A 77 38.75 40.78 13.95
C LYS A 77 39.55 40.19 15.13
N GLY A 78 40.44 40.99 15.71
CA GLY A 78 41.00 40.79 17.05
C GLY A 78 42.40 40.14 17.11
N ASN A 79 43.45 40.96 17.10
CA ASN A 79 44.77 40.57 17.58
C ASN A 79 44.86 40.77 19.10
N VAL A 80 45.31 39.76 19.85
CA VAL A 80 45.92 39.89 21.18
C VAL A 80 47.07 38.86 21.25
N PRO A 81 48.31 39.24 21.63
CA PRO A 81 49.43 38.31 21.66
C PRO A 81 49.46 37.52 22.97
N ILE A 82 49.46 36.19 22.89
CA ILE A 82 49.79 35.30 24.01
C ILE A 82 50.86 34.31 23.57
N THR A 83 51.83 34.10 24.46
CA THR A 83 53.10 33.41 24.23
C THR A 83 52.94 31.91 23.95
N ARG A 84 53.81 31.38 23.07
CA ARG A 84 53.92 29.95 22.80
C ARG A 84 54.47 29.20 24.03
N LYS A 85 53.70 28.26 24.58
CA LYS A 85 54.25 27.02 25.14
C LYS A 85 53.63 25.84 24.40
N ALA A 86 54.47 24.99 23.82
CA ALA A 86 54.02 23.80 23.12
C ALA A 86 53.50 22.77 24.13
N SER A 87 52.24 22.35 23.96
CA SER A 87 51.68 21.17 24.62
C SER A 87 51.16 20.21 23.55
N LEU A 88 51.44 18.93 23.75
CA LEU A 88 51.05 17.86 22.83
C LEU A 88 49.52 17.76 22.74
N PRO A 89 48.94 17.48 21.56
CA PRO A 89 47.50 17.30 21.43
C PRO A 89 47.06 16.05 22.24
N PRO A 90 45.98 16.15 23.04
CA PRO A 90 45.47 15.00 23.76
C PRO A 90 44.98 13.94 22.78
N LYS A 91 45.41 12.68 22.99
CA LYS A 91 44.96 11.52 22.21
C LYS A 91 43.42 11.47 22.22
N LYS A 92 42.79 11.74 21.07
CA LYS A 92 41.35 11.50 20.89
C LYS A 92 41.08 10.01 21.10
N LYS A 93 40.55 9.65 22.27
CA LYS A 93 40.01 8.30 22.52
C LYS A 93 38.93 8.05 21.48
N SER A 94 39.16 7.12 20.56
CA SER A 94 38.14 6.62 19.67
C SER A 94 37.06 5.97 20.52
N VAL A 95 35.91 6.61 20.65
CA VAL A 95 34.72 5.97 21.21
C VAL A 95 34.28 4.95 20.17
N VAL A 96 34.79 3.73 20.31
CA VAL A 96 34.30 2.55 19.61
C VAL A 96 32.83 2.42 20.01
N LYS A 97 31.94 2.92 19.14
CA LYS A 97 30.52 2.59 19.20
C LYS A 97 30.45 1.08 19.03
N LYS A 98 30.35 0.34 20.13
CA LYS A 98 30.07 -1.10 20.12
C LYS A 98 28.85 -1.28 19.21
N GLY A 99 29.06 -1.88 18.05
CA GLY A 99 27.96 -2.23 17.17
C GLY A 99 26.99 -3.04 18.00
N ARG A 100 25.73 -2.58 18.11
CA ARG A 100 24.67 -3.46 18.58
C ARG A 100 24.68 -4.64 17.61
N LYS A 101 25.16 -5.80 18.07
CA LYS A 101 24.88 -7.06 17.37
C LYS A 101 23.37 -7.05 17.07
N PRO A 102 22.94 -7.43 15.85
CA PRO A 102 21.51 -7.65 15.64
C PRO A 102 21.07 -8.58 16.77
N LYS A 103 20.03 -8.17 17.52
CA LYS A 103 19.36 -9.14 18.39
C LYS A 103 18.89 -10.21 17.42
N ASN A 104 19.44 -11.42 17.53
CA ASN A 104 18.78 -12.57 16.93
C ASN A 104 17.31 -12.48 17.37
N THR A 105 16.40 -12.55 16.40
CA THR A 105 15.01 -12.84 16.68
C THR A 105 14.99 -14.18 17.39
N ALA A 106 15.04 -14.13 18.72
CA ALA A 106 14.79 -15.29 19.55
C ALA A 106 13.44 -15.83 19.07
N ALA A 107 13.39 -17.11 18.72
CA ALA A 107 12.14 -17.74 18.35
C ALA A 107 11.13 -17.38 19.44
N VAL A 108 10.03 -16.74 19.03
CA VAL A 108 8.97 -16.38 19.97
C VAL A 108 8.31 -17.70 20.29
N ASN A 109 8.82 -18.37 21.34
CA ASN A 109 8.25 -19.58 21.88
C ASN A 109 6.89 -19.22 22.48
N VAL A 110 5.87 -19.16 21.63
CA VAL A 110 4.47 -19.12 22.04
C VAL A 110 4.16 -20.52 22.61
N THR A 111 4.52 -20.73 23.88
CA THR A 111 4.42 -22.04 24.55
C THR A 111 2.99 -22.42 24.94
N ASN A 112 2.01 -21.53 24.73
CA ASN A 112 0.62 -21.87 24.91
C ASN A 112 0.18 -22.80 23.77
N PRO A 113 -0.28 -24.03 24.05
CA PRO A 113 -0.76 -24.92 23.01
C PRO A 113 -1.93 -24.24 22.29
N ILE A 114 -1.80 -24.06 20.98
CA ILE A 114 -2.90 -23.58 20.15
C ILE A 114 -4.03 -24.60 20.28
N GLU A 115 -5.23 -24.13 20.64
CA GLU A 115 -6.42 -24.96 20.75
C GLU A 115 -6.64 -25.77 19.46
N PRO A 116 -7.02 -27.06 19.54
CA PRO A 116 -7.24 -27.87 18.35
C PRO A 116 -8.15 -27.17 17.34
N GLN A 117 -7.70 -27.13 16.07
CA GLN A 117 -8.40 -26.40 15.01
C GLN A 117 -9.85 -26.88 14.81
N GLU A 118 -10.17 -28.12 15.20
CA GLU A 118 -11.54 -28.65 15.21
C GLU A 118 -12.45 -27.94 16.23
N THR A 119 -12.01 -27.77 17.48
CA THR A 119 -12.74 -27.02 18.51
C THR A 119 -12.97 -25.56 18.09
N LEU A 120 -11.96 -24.96 17.44
CA LEU A 120 -12.05 -23.61 16.93
C LEU A 120 -13.01 -23.50 15.73
N ASN A 121 -12.96 -24.43 14.78
CA ASN A 121 -13.96 -24.54 13.71
C ASN A 121 -15.37 -24.70 14.28
N GLN A 122 -15.56 -25.49 15.35
CA GLN A 122 -16.86 -25.66 16.00
C GLN A 122 -17.39 -24.35 16.60
N PHE A 123 -16.53 -23.55 17.25
CA PHE A 123 -16.89 -22.19 17.71
C PHE A 123 -17.42 -21.32 16.55
N TYR A 124 -16.82 -21.44 15.36
CA TYR A 124 -17.24 -20.74 14.14
C TYR A 124 -18.31 -21.47 13.30
N ARG A 125 -18.96 -22.52 13.81
CA ARG A 125 -20.07 -23.21 13.10
C ARG A 125 -21.34 -23.38 13.93
N ASN A 126 -21.29 -23.14 15.23
CA ASN A 126 -22.43 -23.31 16.12
C ASN A 126 -23.50 -22.21 15.93
N ASN A 127 -24.60 -22.56 15.26
CA ASN A 127 -25.93 -21.91 15.23
C ASN A 127 -25.97 -20.43 15.63
N TRP A 128 -25.41 -19.56 14.80
CA TRP A 128 -25.51 -18.11 15.03
C TRP A 128 -26.97 -17.66 14.89
N THR A 129 -27.52 -17.17 15.99
CA THR A 129 -28.91 -16.72 16.08
C THR A 129 -28.91 -15.20 16.21
N LEU A 130 -29.50 -14.53 15.23
CA LEU A 130 -29.65 -13.07 15.19
C LEU A 130 -30.53 -12.57 16.36
N PRO A 131 -30.47 -11.27 16.73
CA PRO A 131 -31.23 -10.72 17.85
C PRO A 131 -32.77 -10.87 17.73
N ASN A 132 -33.27 -11.12 16.51
CA ASN A 132 -34.67 -11.41 16.21
C ASN A 132 -35.05 -12.91 16.30
N GLY A 133 -34.14 -13.78 16.72
CA GLY A 133 -34.34 -15.22 16.83
C GLY A 133 -34.12 -16.02 15.53
N GLN A 134 -33.78 -15.37 14.40
CA GLN A 134 -33.52 -16.07 13.14
C GLN A 134 -32.11 -16.67 13.10
N LEU A 135 -31.97 -17.86 12.52
CA LEU A 135 -30.65 -18.42 12.20
C LEU A 135 -30.01 -17.63 11.06
N TYR A 136 -28.78 -17.16 11.28
CA TYR A 136 -27.97 -16.53 10.24
C TYR A 136 -27.78 -17.48 9.06
N GLN A 137 -28.11 -16.99 7.86
CA GLN A 137 -27.91 -17.74 6.62
C GLN A 137 -26.57 -17.35 6.00
N ILE A 138 -25.79 -18.35 5.57
CA ILE A 138 -24.54 -18.11 4.85
C ILE A 138 -24.88 -17.53 3.47
N ASP A 139 -24.53 -16.27 3.27
CA ASP A 139 -24.70 -15.58 1.99
C ASP A 139 -23.73 -16.17 0.94
N SER A 140 -24.30 -16.92 0.00
CA SER A 140 -23.56 -17.54 -1.11
C SER A 140 -22.95 -16.52 -2.09
N THR A 141 -23.39 -15.26 -2.06
CA THR A 141 -22.87 -14.20 -2.93
C THR A 141 -21.58 -13.53 -2.40
N LYS A 142 -21.19 -13.83 -1.15
CA LYS A 142 -19.90 -13.37 -0.59
C LYS A 142 -18.74 -13.96 -1.37
N LEU A 143 -17.70 -13.16 -1.62
CA LEU A 143 -16.55 -13.52 -2.46
C LEU A 143 -15.80 -14.78 -1.99
N TRP A 144 -15.82 -15.08 -0.69
CA TRP A 144 -15.19 -16.29 -0.13
C TRP A 144 -16.07 -17.55 -0.22
N ASN A 145 -17.39 -17.39 -0.36
CA ASN A 145 -18.34 -18.49 -0.54
C ASN A 145 -18.55 -18.79 -2.04
N ALA A 146 -18.55 -17.76 -2.89
CA ALA A 146 -18.73 -17.83 -4.34
C ALA A 146 -17.47 -18.27 -5.12
N ASP A 147 -16.34 -18.45 -4.46
CA ASP A 147 -15.06 -18.77 -5.10
C ASP A 147 -15.04 -20.17 -5.76
N PRO A 148 -14.96 -20.26 -7.10
CA PRO A 148 -15.01 -21.54 -7.81
C PRO A 148 -13.69 -22.33 -7.71
N GLN A 149 -12.58 -21.68 -7.30
CA GLN A 149 -11.28 -22.35 -7.16
C GLN A 149 -11.09 -22.98 -5.77
N ASN A 150 -11.98 -22.65 -4.81
CA ASN A 150 -11.88 -23.05 -3.41
C ASN A 150 -10.49 -22.76 -2.79
N ILE A 151 -9.90 -21.62 -3.16
CA ILE A 151 -8.56 -21.20 -2.73
C ILE A 151 -8.54 -20.75 -1.27
N TYR A 152 -9.69 -20.29 -0.74
CA TYR A 152 -9.84 -19.88 0.64
C TYR A 152 -9.95 -21.11 1.57
N PRO A 153 -9.04 -21.30 2.54
CA PRO A 153 -9.16 -22.34 3.55
C PRO A 153 -10.48 -22.29 4.31
N GLN A 154 -10.96 -23.45 4.76
CA GLN A 154 -12.24 -23.52 5.47
C GLN A 154 -12.26 -22.65 6.73
N TRP A 155 -11.16 -22.59 7.51
CA TRP A 155 -11.06 -21.70 8.67
C TRP A 155 -11.27 -20.23 8.32
N MET A 156 -10.86 -19.81 7.11
CA MET A 156 -11.01 -18.44 6.65
C MET A 156 -12.47 -18.17 6.26
N LYS A 157 -13.12 -19.10 5.56
CA LYS A 157 -14.56 -19.01 5.26
C LYS A 157 -15.39 -18.95 6.54
N ASP A 158 -15.09 -19.82 7.51
CA ASP A 158 -15.74 -19.87 8.82
C ASP A 158 -15.57 -18.54 9.58
N TYR A 159 -14.36 -17.97 9.60
CA TYR A 159 -14.08 -16.66 10.20
C TYR A 159 -14.82 -15.51 9.51
N LEU A 160 -14.82 -15.46 8.18
CA LEU A 160 -15.42 -14.35 7.42
C LEU A 160 -16.95 -14.35 7.54
N ASN A 161 -17.56 -15.54 7.49
CA ASN A 161 -18.99 -15.71 7.77
C ASN A 161 -19.33 -15.28 9.21
N TRP A 162 -18.49 -15.63 10.19
CA TRP A 162 -18.67 -15.20 11.59
C TRP A 162 -18.55 -13.69 11.75
N HIS A 163 -17.56 -13.07 11.08
CA HIS A 163 -17.33 -11.63 11.14
C HIS A 163 -18.53 -10.86 10.60
N ASP A 164 -19.06 -11.27 9.44
CA ASP A 164 -20.27 -10.67 8.86
C ASP A 164 -21.48 -10.76 9.80
N TYR A 165 -21.66 -11.91 10.48
CA TYR A 165 -22.63 -12.05 11.57
C TYR A 165 -22.35 -11.13 12.77
N GLN A 166 -21.08 -10.99 13.20
CA GLN A 166 -20.73 -10.06 14.29
C GLN A 166 -21.07 -8.61 13.92
N ARG A 167 -20.89 -8.20 12.66
CA ARG A 167 -21.25 -6.85 12.18
C ARG A 167 -22.75 -6.55 12.30
N GLN A 168 -23.61 -7.56 12.22
CA GLN A 168 -25.06 -7.42 12.37
C GLN A 168 -25.52 -7.38 13.83
N THR A 169 -24.65 -7.77 14.78
CA THR A 169 -25.01 -7.91 16.21
C THR A 169 -24.23 -7.01 17.15
N TRP A 170 -23.21 -6.29 16.65
CA TRP A 170 -22.42 -5.39 17.46
C TRP A 170 -23.12 -4.03 17.69
N SER A 171 -22.86 -3.43 18.85
CA SER A 171 -23.41 -2.15 19.27
C SER A 171 -22.49 -1.54 20.34
N ARG A 172 -22.75 -0.29 20.73
CA ARG A 172 -22.01 0.37 21.81
C ARG A 172 -22.23 -0.37 23.14
N GLU A 173 -23.41 -0.97 23.30
CA GLU A 173 -23.88 -1.70 24.48
C GLU A 173 -23.22 -3.09 24.56
N THR A 174 -23.08 -3.80 23.43
CA THR A 174 -22.42 -5.12 23.39
C THR A 174 -20.90 -5.04 23.28
N PHE A 175 -20.30 -3.85 23.12
CA PHE A 175 -18.87 -3.68 22.83
C PHE A 175 -17.95 -4.47 23.78
N SER A 176 -18.24 -4.42 25.08
CA SER A 176 -17.48 -5.09 26.14
C SER A 176 -17.58 -6.62 26.12
N GLN A 177 -18.62 -7.17 25.48
CA GLN A 177 -18.86 -8.61 25.33
C GLN A 177 -18.10 -9.23 24.15
N LYS A 178 -17.52 -8.39 23.27
CA LYS A 178 -16.78 -8.83 22.08
C LYS A 178 -15.29 -8.61 22.29
N ARG A 179 -14.45 -9.46 21.67
CA ARG A 179 -13.00 -9.25 21.61
C ARG A 179 -12.64 -8.66 20.26
N TRP A 180 -11.82 -7.62 20.26
CA TRP A 180 -11.48 -6.83 19.08
C TRP A 180 -10.00 -6.94 18.76
N MET A 181 -9.68 -6.91 17.47
CA MET A 181 -8.33 -6.85 16.94
C MET A 181 -8.26 -5.69 15.95
N VAL A 182 -7.47 -4.67 16.27
CA VAL A 182 -7.55 -3.36 15.59
C VAL A 182 -6.22 -3.04 14.93
N MET A 183 -6.18 -3.12 13.60
CA MET A 183 -5.11 -2.48 12.83
C MET A 183 -5.35 -0.98 12.88
N GLN A 184 -4.43 -0.22 13.49
CA GLN A 184 -4.58 1.22 13.60
C GLN A 184 -3.36 2.01 13.12
N CYS A 185 -3.65 3.15 12.49
CA CYS A 185 -2.70 4.25 12.40
C CYS A 185 -3.41 5.56 12.72
N LEU A 186 -3.19 6.03 13.96
CA LEU A 186 -3.85 7.20 14.53
C LEU A 186 -3.01 8.47 14.35
N LYS A 187 -3.67 9.63 14.24
CA LYS A 187 -3.03 10.96 14.25
C LYS A 187 -2.10 11.19 15.44
N THR A 188 -2.41 10.59 16.60
CA THR A 188 -1.60 10.64 17.84
C THR A 188 -0.32 9.80 17.78
N GLN A 189 -0.25 8.80 16.90
CA GLN A 189 0.91 7.93 16.80
C GLN A 189 2.02 8.60 15.98
N TYR A 190 3.25 8.59 16.49
CA TYR A 190 4.39 9.21 15.82
C TYR A 190 4.68 8.58 14.44
N ASN A 191 4.82 7.25 14.40
CA ASN A 191 5.10 6.49 13.18
C ASN A 191 4.29 5.18 13.13
N CYS A 192 3.78 4.84 11.95
CA CYS A 192 3.08 3.58 11.64
C CYS A 192 3.68 2.84 10.42
N GLY A 193 4.83 3.29 9.89
CA GLY A 193 5.38 2.81 8.62
C GLY A 193 4.67 3.39 7.39
N GLY A 194 5.12 3.00 6.20
CA GLY A 194 4.51 3.32 4.91
C GLY A 194 3.33 2.39 4.56
N THR A 195 2.77 2.53 3.36
CA THR A 195 1.56 1.79 2.94
C THR A 195 1.75 0.27 3.00
N SER A 196 2.92 -0.22 2.57
CA SER A 196 3.28 -1.64 2.63
C SER A 196 3.36 -2.19 4.04
N ASP A 197 3.91 -1.41 4.98
CA ASP A 197 4.23 -1.90 6.31
C ASP A 197 2.94 -2.12 7.13
N ARG A 198 1.92 -1.30 6.84
CA ARG A 198 0.60 -1.35 7.47
C ARG A 198 -0.30 -2.42 6.86
N LEU A 199 -0.36 -2.51 5.53
CA LEU A 199 -1.35 -3.34 4.83
C LEU A 199 -0.86 -4.74 4.45
N LYS A 200 0.43 -4.96 4.16
CA LYS A 200 0.93 -6.30 3.87
C LYS A 200 0.62 -7.33 4.97
N PRO A 201 0.66 -6.99 6.28
CA PRO A 201 0.41 -8.00 7.31
C PRO A 201 -1.05 -8.51 7.40
N ILE A 202 -1.94 -8.14 6.48
CA ILE A 202 -3.37 -8.46 6.59
C ILE A 202 -3.66 -9.97 6.64
N VAL A 203 -2.92 -10.80 5.90
CA VAL A 203 -3.04 -12.27 5.92
C VAL A 203 -2.68 -12.84 7.30
N PHE A 204 -1.55 -12.39 7.87
CA PHE A 204 -1.13 -12.71 9.23
C PHE A 204 -2.19 -12.26 10.26
N GLN A 205 -2.67 -11.02 10.15
CA GLN A 205 -3.66 -10.47 11.06
C GLN A 205 -4.99 -11.23 11.01
N LEU A 206 -5.42 -11.68 9.82
CA LEU A 206 -6.61 -12.49 9.63
C LEU A 206 -6.49 -13.86 10.33
N LYS A 207 -5.38 -14.58 10.17
CA LYS A 207 -5.13 -15.85 10.88
C LYS A 207 -5.05 -15.65 12.39
N VAL A 208 -4.38 -14.60 12.88
CA VAL A 208 -4.33 -14.28 14.32
C VAL A 208 -5.71 -13.90 14.87
N ALA A 209 -6.52 -13.15 14.12
CA ALA A 209 -7.88 -12.79 14.52
C ALA A 209 -8.78 -14.04 14.63
N TYR A 210 -8.63 -14.98 13.69
CA TYR A 210 -9.27 -16.29 13.74
C TYR A 210 -8.84 -17.11 14.98
N LEU A 211 -7.54 -17.29 15.21
CA LEU A 211 -7.05 -18.07 16.36
C LEU A 211 -7.41 -17.45 17.71
N SER A 212 -7.43 -16.11 17.80
CA SER A 212 -7.76 -15.39 19.04
C SER A 212 -9.25 -15.14 19.27
N ARG A 213 -10.13 -15.55 18.34
CA ARG A 213 -11.58 -15.26 18.37
C ARG A 213 -11.87 -13.76 18.50
N ARG A 214 -11.12 -12.95 17.75
CA ARG A 214 -11.22 -11.47 17.74
C ARG A 214 -11.78 -10.96 16.42
N ILE A 215 -12.62 -9.93 16.50
CA ILE A 215 -13.16 -9.26 15.32
C ILE A 215 -12.11 -8.30 14.77
N LEU A 216 -11.62 -8.56 13.55
CA LEU A 216 -10.59 -7.77 12.88
C LEU A 216 -11.20 -6.52 12.25
N ILE A 217 -10.72 -5.35 12.64
CA ILE A 217 -11.11 -4.07 12.05
C ILE A 217 -9.89 -3.22 11.75
N ILE A 218 -10.02 -2.33 10.77
CA ILE A 218 -8.97 -1.38 10.39
C ILE A 218 -9.45 0.04 10.69
N HIS A 219 -8.76 0.73 11.61
CA HIS A 219 -8.98 2.14 11.92
C HIS A 219 -7.71 2.97 11.66
N TRP A 220 -7.59 3.41 10.41
CA TRP A 220 -6.48 4.23 9.92
C TRP A 220 -7.04 5.61 9.61
N ASN A 221 -6.51 6.64 10.29
CA ASN A 221 -6.90 8.04 10.09
C ASN A 221 -5.71 8.99 9.83
N LYS A 222 -4.48 8.46 9.66
CA LYS A 222 -3.24 9.21 9.41
C LYS A 222 -2.52 8.73 8.14
N PRO A 223 -2.26 9.59 7.13
CA PRO A 223 -2.57 11.02 7.09
C PRO A 223 -4.07 11.33 6.94
N HIS A 224 -4.83 10.39 6.36
CA HIS A 224 -6.26 10.46 6.08
C HIS A 224 -6.94 9.11 6.37
N PRO A 225 -8.28 9.03 6.42
CA PRO A 225 -9.01 7.77 6.44
C PRO A 225 -8.56 6.81 5.33
N LEU A 226 -8.48 5.51 5.61
CA LEU A 226 -8.14 4.52 4.57
C LEU A 226 -9.18 4.48 3.44
N THR A 227 -10.44 4.80 3.74
CA THR A 227 -11.57 4.89 2.81
C THR A 227 -11.41 5.92 1.70
N GLU A 228 -10.52 6.91 1.85
CA GLU A 228 -10.15 7.82 0.75
C GLU A 228 -9.43 7.09 -0.39
N PHE A 229 -8.81 5.95 -0.10
CA PHE A 229 -7.92 5.22 -1.00
C PHE A 229 -8.42 3.82 -1.35
N LEU A 230 -8.92 3.09 -0.34
CA LEU A 230 -9.38 1.72 -0.42
C LEU A 230 -10.68 1.55 0.36
N VAL A 231 -11.67 0.92 -0.26
CA VAL A 231 -12.97 0.58 0.35
C VAL A 231 -13.17 -0.94 0.39
N PRO A 232 -14.02 -1.47 1.28
CA PRO A 232 -14.46 -2.86 1.18
C PRO A 232 -15.08 -3.18 -0.19
N PRO A 233 -14.71 -4.28 -0.85
CA PRO A 233 -15.32 -4.70 -2.10
C PRO A 233 -16.74 -5.25 -1.89
N ARG A 234 -17.57 -5.20 -2.92
CA ARG A 234 -18.92 -5.81 -2.92
C ARG A 234 -18.80 -7.31 -2.69
N GLY A 235 -19.54 -7.85 -1.71
CA GLY A 235 -19.42 -9.24 -1.27
C GLY A 235 -18.13 -9.58 -0.51
N GLY A 236 -17.24 -8.61 -0.30
CA GLY A 236 -16.01 -8.75 0.48
C GLY A 236 -16.22 -8.48 1.98
N LEU A 237 -15.12 -8.44 2.72
CA LEU A 237 -15.12 -8.18 4.15
C LEU A 237 -15.18 -6.68 4.42
N ASP A 238 -16.26 -6.22 5.06
CA ASP A 238 -16.30 -4.87 5.60
C ASP A 238 -15.47 -4.79 6.90
N TRP A 239 -14.22 -4.32 6.75
CA TRP A 239 -13.26 -4.11 7.85
C TRP A 239 -13.44 -2.77 8.58
N ARG A 240 -14.36 -1.89 8.13
CA ARG A 240 -14.50 -0.54 8.68
C ARG A 240 -15.05 -0.58 10.10
N ALA A 241 -14.44 0.18 11.00
CA ALA A 241 -15.01 0.44 12.32
C ALA A 241 -16.26 1.34 12.18
N PRO A 242 -17.39 1.05 12.85
CA PRO A 242 -18.49 1.99 12.96
C PRO A 242 -18.04 3.25 13.73
N SER A 243 -18.71 4.39 13.49
CA SER A 243 -18.32 5.71 14.04
C SER A 243 -18.14 5.70 15.57
N TRP A 244 -19.07 5.08 16.29
CA TRP A 244 -19.03 4.95 17.75
C TRP A 244 -17.81 4.18 18.27
N LEU A 245 -17.24 3.28 17.45
CA LEU A 245 -16.06 2.48 17.78
C LEU A 245 -14.78 3.19 17.35
N ALA A 246 -14.80 3.88 16.21
CA ALA A 246 -13.71 4.76 15.79
C ALA A 246 -13.41 5.83 16.86
N GLU A 247 -14.46 6.43 17.45
CA GLU A 247 -14.38 7.31 18.61
C GLU A 247 -13.64 6.65 19.78
N LEU A 248 -14.09 5.45 20.22
CA LEU A 248 -13.46 4.71 21.31
C LEU A 248 -11.98 4.36 21.04
N ILE A 249 -11.64 3.97 19.81
CA ILE A 249 -10.25 3.68 19.40
C ILE A 249 -9.39 4.95 19.49
N GLU A 250 -9.91 6.09 19.05
CA GLU A 250 -9.20 7.38 19.10
C GLU A 250 -9.02 7.89 20.54
N THR A 251 -10.06 7.83 21.38
CA THR A 251 -9.97 8.20 22.80
C THR A 251 -9.01 7.28 23.57
N ALA A 252 -9.04 5.97 23.32
CA ALA A 252 -8.09 5.03 23.90
C ALA A 252 -6.65 5.23 23.34
N GLY A 253 -6.51 5.87 22.18
CA GLY A 253 -5.31 5.98 21.34
C GLY A 253 -4.12 6.75 21.92
N LEU A 254 -4.16 7.10 23.22
CA LEU A 254 -3.05 7.68 24.00
C LEU A 254 -2.36 6.65 24.92
N GLY A 255 -2.90 5.43 25.06
CA GLY A 255 -2.35 4.37 25.90
C GLY A 255 -1.08 3.71 25.34
N ARG A 256 -0.34 2.99 26.21
CA ARG A 256 0.91 2.29 25.85
C ARG A 256 0.68 0.99 25.07
N ASP A 257 -0.53 0.45 25.11
CA ASP A 257 -0.85 -0.92 24.67
C ASP A 257 -1.20 -0.95 23.18
N VAL A 258 -0.17 -0.79 22.34
CA VAL A 258 -0.23 -0.96 20.88
C VAL A 258 0.97 -1.80 20.43
N GLY A 259 0.69 -2.95 19.84
CA GLY A 259 1.72 -3.87 19.33
C GLY A 259 2.40 -3.32 18.10
N LYS A 260 3.73 -3.36 18.09
CA LYS A 260 4.59 -2.83 17.02
C LYS A 260 5.44 -3.93 16.39
N THR A 261 5.69 -5.02 17.12
CA THR A 261 6.32 -6.24 16.64
C THR A 261 5.32 -7.38 16.50
N LEU A 262 5.68 -8.43 15.74
CA LEU A 262 4.88 -9.65 15.61
C LEU A 262 4.66 -10.33 16.97
N GLY A 263 5.67 -10.35 17.85
CA GLY A 263 5.54 -10.86 19.21
C GLY A 263 4.49 -10.09 20.00
N ASP A 264 4.58 -8.74 20.04
CA ASP A 264 3.61 -7.91 20.77
C ASP A 264 2.17 -8.20 20.33
N VAL A 265 1.95 -8.36 19.01
CA VAL A 265 0.61 -8.63 18.44
C VAL A 265 0.09 -9.99 18.85
N LEU A 266 0.94 -11.03 18.79
CA LEU A 266 0.58 -12.37 19.26
C LEU A 266 0.26 -12.37 20.75
N ASP A 267 1.12 -11.77 21.58
CA ASP A 267 0.94 -11.72 23.04
C ASP A 267 -0.41 -11.09 23.43
N MET A 268 -0.73 -9.89 22.95
CA MET A 268 -2.01 -9.24 23.28
C MET A 268 -3.23 -9.94 22.65
N ALA A 269 -3.08 -10.52 21.45
CA ALA A 269 -4.21 -11.16 20.78
C ALA A 269 -4.57 -12.49 21.47
N MET A 270 -3.56 -13.33 21.71
CA MET A 270 -3.67 -14.72 22.15
C MET A 270 -3.81 -14.88 23.67
N GLU A 271 -3.47 -13.88 24.48
CA GLU A 271 -3.68 -13.93 25.93
C GLU A 271 -5.19 -14.13 26.24
N GLU A 272 -5.60 -15.34 26.65
CA GLU A 272 -7.00 -15.68 26.93
C GLU A 272 -7.58 -14.83 28.07
N LYS A 273 -6.77 -14.65 29.13
CA LYS A 273 -7.10 -13.83 30.30
C LYS A 273 -6.93 -12.33 30.05
N SER A 274 -6.66 -11.90 28.81
CA SER A 274 -6.32 -10.50 28.55
C SER A 274 -7.46 -9.60 28.98
N LYS A 275 -7.14 -8.63 29.85
CA LYS A 275 -8.05 -7.53 30.20
C LYS A 275 -8.36 -6.64 28.98
N PHE A 276 -7.67 -6.86 27.86
CA PHE A 276 -7.81 -6.14 26.61
C PHE A 276 -8.99 -6.67 25.79
N THR A 277 -10.17 -6.07 26.02
CA THR A 277 -11.29 -6.04 25.05
C THR A 277 -10.78 -5.73 23.65
N MET A 278 -9.75 -4.87 23.51
CA MET A 278 -9.18 -4.42 22.25
C MET A 278 -7.66 -4.68 22.15
N ALA A 279 -7.24 -5.61 21.30
CA ALA A 279 -5.84 -5.82 20.93
C ALA A 279 -5.49 -4.89 19.74
N ARG A 280 -4.72 -3.83 20.00
CA ARG A 280 -4.39 -2.78 19.02
C ARG A 280 -3.01 -2.99 18.43
N MET A 281 -2.84 -2.79 17.12
CA MET A 281 -1.54 -2.90 16.48
C MET A 281 -1.24 -1.77 15.50
N ALA A 282 0.03 -1.40 15.45
CA ALA A 282 0.65 -0.59 14.41
C ALA A 282 1.95 -1.30 13.97
N MET A 283 1.83 -2.60 13.71
CA MET A 283 2.95 -3.49 13.43
C MET A 283 3.69 -3.07 12.16
N GLN A 284 5.02 -3.11 12.22
CA GLN A 284 5.88 -2.92 11.05
C GLN A 284 6.79 -4.14 10.96
N ASP A 285 6.45 -5.08 10.07
CA ASP A 285 7.31 -6.22 9.76
C ASP A 285 7.66 -6.25 8.26
N TYR A 286 8.94 -6.46 7.97
CA TYR A 286 9.46 -6.50 6.60
C TYR A 286 8.89 -7.70 5.83
N HIS A 287 8.74 -8.84 6.51
CA HIS A 287 8.17 -10.07 5.98
C HIS A 287 6.64 -10.13 6.10
N ALA A 288 6.00 -9.09 6.68
CA ALA A 288 4.57 -8.99 6.89
C ALA A 288 3.92 -10.18 7.64
N GLY A 289 4.66 -10.82 8.53
CA GLY A 289 4.22 -12.01 9.26
C GLY A 289 4.23 -13.30 8.43
N ARG A 290 4.78 -13.28 7.21
CA ARG A 290 4.89 -14.44 6.30
C ARG A 290 5.35 -15.71 7.02
N PHE A 291 6.54 -15.68 7.63
CA PHE A 291 7.15 -16.89 8.19
C PHE A 291 6.27 -17.54 9.24
N TRP A 292 5.70 -16.73 10.14
CA TRP A 292 4.73 -17.23 11.12
C TRP A 292 3.47 -17.78 10.45
N TYR A 293 2.93 -17.12 9.42
CA TYR A 293 1.76 -17.63 8.70
C TYR A 293 2.05 -18.98 8.03
N ASP A 294 3.16 -19.09 7.30
CA ASP A 294 3.60 -20.31 6.63
C ASP A 294 3.86 -21.46 7.63
N GLU A 295 4.31 -21.16 8.86
CA GLU A 295 4.41 -22.13 9.96
C GLU A 295 3.04 -22.60 10.51
N GLN A 296 1.95 -21.86 10.27
CA GLN A 296 0.57 -22.22 10.66
C GLN A 296 -0.29 -22.78 9.51
N VAL A 297 0.28 -22.99 8.32
CA VAL A 297 -0.40 -23.55 7.14
C VAL A 297 -0.61 -25.06 7.33
N GLN A 298 -1.86 -25.52 7.21
CA GLN A 298 -2.18 -26.95 7.24
C GLN A 298 -1.98 -27.61 5.87
N VAL A 299 -1.99 -28.95 5.83
CA VAL A 299 -1.90 -29.72 4.58
C VAL A 299 -3.05 -29.32 3.64
N GLY A 300 -2.70 -28.83 2.45
CA GLY A 300 -3.66 -28.34 1.45
C GLY A 300 -4.03 -26.86 1.57
N GLU A 301 -3.62 -26.15 2.64
CA GLU A 301 -3.75 -24.70 2.72
C GLU A 301 -2.66 -24.01 1.85
N PRO A 302 -2.97 -22.87 1.21
CA PRO A 302 -2.00 -22.10 0.44
C PRO A 302 -1.05 -21.29 1.33
N ALA A 303 0.23 -21.27 0.94
CA ALA A 303 1.26 -20.41 1.52
C ALA A 303 0.99 -18.91 1.33
N PHE A 304 1.66 -18.07 2.12
CA PHE A 304 1.46 -16.63 2.19
C PHE A 304 1.44 -15.93 0.82
N GLU A 305 2.45 -16.16 -0.03
CA GLU A 305 2.52 -15.58 -1.38
C GLU A 305 1.31 -15.91 -2.25
N THR A 306 0.79 -17.13 -2.14
CA THR A 306 -0.34 -17.60 -2.95
C THR A 306 -1.65 -17.00 -2.46
N ILE A 307 -1.88 -16.99 -1.15
CA ILE A 307 -3.16 -16.55 -0.57
C ILE A 307 -3.30 -15.02 -0.52
N PHE A 308 -2.19 -14.27 -0.54
CA PHE A 308 -2.20 -12.81 -0.39
C PHE A 308 -3.07 -12.12 -1.44
N HIS A 309 -2.93 -12.47 -2.72
CA HIS A 309 -3.71 -11.90 -3.82
C HIS A 309 -5.22 -12.02 -3.57
N HIS A 310 -5.65 -13.19 -3.10
CA HIS A 310 -7.06 -13.49 -2.85
C HIS A 310 -7.57 -12.77 -1.59
N VAL A 311 -6.80 -12.75 -0.50
CA VAL A 311 -7.13 -11.97 0.70
C VAL A 311 -7.18 -10.47 0.41
N TRP A 312 -6.30 -9.95 -0.45
CA TRP A 312 -6.36 -8.56 -0.90
C TRP A 312 -7.70 -8.23 -1.54
N LYS A 313 -8.16 -9.08 -2.47
CA LYS A 313 -9.48 -8.97 -3.14
C LYS A 313 -10.67 -9.14 -2.20
N LEU A 314 -10.52 -9.80 -1.05
CA LEU A 314 -11.56 -9.84 -0.02
C LEU A 314 -11.67 -8.54 0.78
N PHE A 315 -10.55 -7.87 1.06
CA PHE A 315 -10.51 -6.69 1.91
C PHE A 315 -10.66 -5.38 1.13
N PHE A 316 -10.09 -5.27 -0.07
CA PHE A 316 -9.88 -3.97 -0.70
C PHE A 316 -10.30 -3.92 -2.16
N THR A 317 -10.97 -2.83 -2.50
CA THR A 317 -11.14 -2.30 -3.85
C THR A 317 -10.68 -0.84 -3.83
N PRO A 318 -10.10 -0.29 -4.93
CA PRO A 318 -9.80 1.13 -5.01
C PRO A 318 -11.02 2.00 -4.70
N SER A 319 -10.83 3.12 -4.01
CA SER A 319 -11.85 4.18 -3.97
C SER A 319 -12.10 4.71 -5.39
N ALA A 320 -13.26 5.35 -5.64
CA ALA A 320 -13.58 5.91 -6.95
C ALA A 320 -12.49 6.85 -7.49
N ALA A 321 -11.89 7.68 -6.61
CA ALA A 321 -10.79 8.57 -6.96
C ALA A 321 -9.49 7.84 -7.34
N VAL A 322 -9.17 6.71 -6.69
CA VAL A 322 -8.03 5.87 -7.08
C VAL A 322 -8.33 5.12 -8.37
N ARG A 323 -9.54 4.56 -8.54
CA ARG A 323 -9.95 3.85 -9.77
C ARG A 323 -9.89 4.76 -10.99
N GLN A 324 -10.54 5.92 -10.95
CA GLN A 324 -10.54 6.88 -12.07
C GLN A 324 -9.11 7.25 -12.47
N ARG A 325 -8.25 7.58 -11.50
CA ARG A 325 -6.86 7.98 -11.77
C ARG A 325 -5.99 6.82 -12.25
N LEU A 326 -6.28 5.59 -11.84
CA LEU A 326 -5.66 4.36 -12.35
C LEU A 326 -6.03 4.13 -13.81
N GLU A 327 -7.32 4.18 -14.15
CA GLU A 327 -7.83 3.98 -15.51
C GLU A 327 -7.28 5.04 -16.48
N THR A 328 -7.30 6.33 -16.09
CA THR A 328 -6.64 7.41 -16.85
C THR A 328 -5.15 7.11 -17.05
N SER A 329 -4.41 6.77 -15.99
CA SER A 329 -2.96 6.52 -16.07
C SER A 329 -2.61 5.33 -16.99
N MET A 330 -3.40 4.24 -16.91
CA MET A 330 -3.22 3.06 -17.76
C MET A 330 -3.52 3.37 -19.22
N SER A 331 -4.60 4.12 -19.49
CA SER A 331 -4.99 4.55 -20.83
C SER A 331 -3.96 5.48 -21.48
N GLU A 332 -3.51 6.52 -20.76
CA GLU A 332 -2.50 7.47 -21.23
C GLU A 332 -1.16 6.79 -21.56
N MET A 333 -0.73 5.84 -20.71
CA MET A 333 0.47 5.04 -20.94
C MET A 333 0.26 3.85 -21.89
N LYS A 334 -0.95 3.66 -22.43
CA LYS A 334 -1.33 2.51 -23.29
C LYS A 334 -0.99 1.14 -22.68
N LEU A 335 -1.03 1.04 -21.35
CA LEU A 335 -0.80 -0.21 -20.63
C LEU A 335 -2.09 -1.04 -20.62
N THR A 336 -1.98 -2.31 -21.00
CA THR A 336 -3.04 -3.29 -20.77
C THR A 336 -2.62 -4.18 -19.58
N PRO A 337 -3.52 -4.48 -18.63
CA PRO A 337 -3.22 -5.43 -17.55
C PRO A 337 -2.59 -6.73 -18.08
N TYR A 338 -1.54 -7.18 -17.40
CA TYR A 338 -0.75 -8.39 -17.69
C TYR A 338 -0.01 -8.39 -19.04
N SER A 339 0.11 -7.23 -19.72
CA SER A 339 0.88 -7.06 -20.98
C SER A 339 2.20 -6.29 -20.83
N TYR A 340 2.69 -6.10 -19.60
CA TYR A 340 3.91 -5.35 -19.29
C TYR A 340 4.60 -5.87 -18.03
N THR A 341 5.90 -5.61 -17.89
CA THR A 341 6.66 -5.85 -16.66
C THR A 341 6.79 -4.55 -15.87
N ALA A 342 6.77 -4.65 -14.56
CA ALA A 342 6.94 -3.50 -13.67
C ALA A 342 8.33 -3.47 -13.04
N ALA A 343 8.88 -2.26 -12.86
CA ALA A 343 10.11 -1.99 -12.15
C ALA A 343 9.87 -0.90 -11.09
N HIS A 344 9.88 -1.29 -9.81
CA HIS A 344 9.82 -0.35 -8.69
C HIS A 344 11.22 -0.09 -8.14
N CYS A 345 11.69 1.15 -8.25
CA CYS A 345 13.01 1.57 -7.80
C CYS A 345 12.91 2.65 -6.70
N ARG A 346 12.94 2.24 -5.43
CA ARG A 346 13.02 3.17 -4.29
C ARG A 346 14.46 3.69 -4.11
N VAL A 347 14.71 4.90 -4.57
CA VAL A 347 16.01 5.57 -4.56
C VAL A 347 16.17 6.41 -3.29
N LEU A 348 15.15 7.14 -2.84
CA LEU A 348 15.21 8.06 -1.70
C LEU A 348 14.92 7.38 -0.34
N TYR A 349 15.17 6.08 -0.22
CA TYR A 349 14.98 5.36 1.04
C TYR A 349 15.78 6.02 2.19
N ALA A 350 15.05 6.56 3.17
CA ALA A 350 15.58 7.23 4.36
C ALA A 350 16.58 8.37 4.10
N LYS A 351 16.45 9.06 2.95
CA LYS A 351 17.26 10.24 2.58
C LYS A 351 16.40 11.19 1.75
N ASP A 352 16.60 12.50 1.93
CA ASP A 352 15.90 13.50 1.12
C ASP A 352 16.47 13.61 -0.32
N ASP A 353 17.73 13.19 -0.52
CA ASP A 353 18.43 13.21 -1.82
C ASP A 353 19.54 12.14 -1.92
N ARG A 354 19.99 11.82 -3.14
CA ARG A 354 21.18 11.02 -3.45
C ARG A 354 21.94 11.56 -4.66
N PRO A 355 23.27 11.38 -4.75
CA PRO A 355 24.04 11.76 -5.93
C PRO A 355 23.45 11.18 -7.22
N GLN A 356 23.27 12.01 -8.24
CA GLN A 356 22.64 11.65 -9.52
C GLN A 356 23.18 10.37 -10.15
N TYR A 357 24.49 10.12 -10.08
CA TYR A 357 25.08 8.88 -10.61
C TYR A 357 24.56 7.61 -9.91
N GLN A 358 24.19 7.67 -8.62
CA GLN A 358 23.57 6.54 -7.92
C GLN A 358 22.13 6.34 -8.39
N GLN A 359 21.38 7.44 -8.53
CA GLN A 359 20.00 7.43 -9.02
C GLN A 359 19.93 6.81 -10.43
N LYS A 360 20.82 7.26 -11.32
CA LYS A 360 21.02 6.71 -12.66
C LYS A 360 21.32 5.22 -12.61
N ASN A 361 22.42 4.81 -11.96
CA ASN A 361 22.85 3.41 -11.95
C ASN A 361 21.77 2.46 -11.39
N TRP A 362 20.97 2.92 -10.42
CA TRP A 362 19.87 2.12 -9.85
C TRP A 362 18.66 2.04 -10.77
N ALA A 363 18.34 3.13 -11.49
CA ALA A 363 17.28 3.14 -12.51
C ALA A 363 17.64 2.23 -13.70
N GLU A 364 18.86 2.35 -14.24
CA GLU A 364 19.36 1.50 -15.34
C GLU A 364 19.33 0.02 -14.95
N ASN A 365 19.80 -0.32 -13.75
CA ASN A 365 19.76 -1.69 -13.23
C ASN A 365 18.32 -2.21 -13.07
N ALA A 366 17.39 -1.40 -12.57
CA ALA A 366 16.00 -1.79 -12.40
C ALA A 366 15.29 -2.06 -13.74
N VAL A 367 15.64 -1.29 -14.79
CA VAL A 367 15.21 -1.53 -16.17
C VAL A 367 15.83 -2.81 -16.75
N ASN A 368 17.13 -3.06 -16.51
CA ASN A 368 17.78 -4.32 -16.88
C ASN A 368 17.08 -5.53 -16.23
N CYS A 369 16.84 -5.52 -14.93
CA CYS A 369 16.15 -6.61 -14.23
C CYS A 369 14.75 -6.88 -14.83
N ALA A 370 14.06 -5.85 -15.32
CA ALA A 370 12.76 -6.01 -15.95
C ALA A 370 12.90 -6.66 -17.34
N SER A 371 13.93 -6.30 -18.10
CA SER A 371 14.27 -6.98 -19.36
C SER A 371 14.69 -8.43 -19.13
N GLU A 372 15.41 -8.77 -18.05
CA GLU A 372 15.73 -10.17 -17.73
C GLU A 372 14.45 -10.98 -17.48
N LEU A 373 13.50 -10.44 -16.70
CA LEU A 373 12.24 -11.11 -16.39
C LEU A 373 11.35 -11.33 -17.63
N ARG A 374 11.28 -10.33 -18.52
CA ARG A 374 10.53 -10.37 -19.78
C ARG A 374 11.18 -9.46 -20.83
N PRO A 375 12.02 -10.00 -21.73
CA PRO A 375 12.58 -9.23 -22.82
C PRO A 375 11.49 -8.67 -23.73
N ARG A 376 11.76 -7.53 -24.37
CA ARG A 376 10.90 -6.85 -25.36
C ARG A 376 9.51 -6.40 -24.88
N MET A 377 9.04 -6.81 -23.70
CA MET A 377 7.80 -6.30 -23.13
C MET A 377 7.93 -4.82 -22.72
N PRO A 378 6.86 -4.02 -22.80
CA PRO A 378 6.83 -2.69 -22.20
C PRO A 378 7.16 -2.77 -20.70
N ILE A 379 7.88 -1.78 -20.20
CA ILE A 379 8.29 -1.68 -18.80
C ILE A 379 7.57 -0.50 -18.16
N PHE A 380 6.69 -0.74 -17.19
CA PHE A 380 6.22 0.30 -16.29
C PHE A 380 7.26 0.56 -15.21
N PHE A 381 7.75 1.79 -15.07
CA PHE A 381 8.75 2.16 -14.07
C PHE A 381 8.21 3.21 -13.10
N THR A 382 8.34 2.95 -11.79
CA THR A 382 7.98 3.91 -10.72
C THR A 382 9.11 4.02 -9.69
N SER A 383 9.26 5.22 -9.13
CA SER A 383 10.28 5.57 -8.15
C SER A 383 9.81 6.69 -7.23
N ASP A 384 10.41 6.79 -6.05
CA ASP A 384 10.33 7.96 -5.18
C ASP A 384 11.22 9.13 -5.65
N SER A 385 11.86 9.02 -6.82
CA SER A 385 12.66 10.07 -7.47
C SER A 385 12.25 10.36 -8.92
N THR A 386 12.09 11.65 -9.22
CA THR A 386 11.88 12.20 -10.58
C THR A 386 13.13 12.03 -11.47
N ASP A 387 14.34 12.14 -10.89
CA ASP A 387 15.59 11.92 -11.63
C ASP A 387 15.71 10.44 -12.05
N ALA A 388 15.38 9.51 -11.16
CA ALA A 388 15.46 8.07 -11.44
C ALA A 388 14.46 7.60 -12.51
N THR A 389 13.23 8.13 -12.49
CA THR A 389 12.21 7.87 -13.52
C THR A 389 12.63 8.45 -14.88
N LEU A 390 13.20 9.66 -14.92
CA LEU A 390 13.78 10.23 -16.15
C LEU A 390 14.95 9.39 -16.68
N TYR A 391 15.88 8.96 -15.81
CA TYR A 391 16.99 8.10 -16.21
C TYR A 391 16.50 6.75 -16.77
N ALA A 392 15.45 6.16 -16.20
CA ALA A 392 14.85 4.93 -16.72
C ALA A 392 14.29 5.10 -18.14
N GLN A 393 13.59 6.20 -18.42
CA GLN A 393 13.06 6.51 -19.76
C GLN A 393 14.18 6.76 -20.78
N VAL A 394 15.19 7.54 -20.43
CA VAL A 394 16.36 7.80 -21.28
C VAL A 394 17.13 6.50 -21.58
N TYR A 395 17.30 5.65 -20.56
CA TYR A 395 17.97 4.35 -20.72
C TYR A 395 17.16 3.40 -21.62
N GLY A 396 15.85 3.26 -21.37
CA GLY A 396 14.94 2.50 -22.22
C GLY A 396 15.01 2.91 -23.68
N LYS A 397 14.98 4.22 -23.96
CA LYS A 397 15.15 4.75 -25.32
C LYS A 397 16.50 4.38 -25.94
N SER A 398 17.59 4.42 -25.17
CA SER A 398 18.92 3.98 -25.67
C SER A 398 19.02 2.47 -25.92
N ARG A 399 18.07 1.68 -25.39
CA ARG A 399 17.91 0.24 -25.60
C ARG A 399 16.79 -0.13 -26.59
N ASN A 400 16.21 0.86 -27.30
CA ASN A 400 15.03 0.66 -28.15
C ASN A 400 13.84 -0.01 -27.43
N ALA A 401 13.69 0.27 -26.13
CA ALA A 401 12.68 -0.32 -25.26
C ALA A 401 11.66 0.72 -24.78
N THR A 402 10.40 0.29 -24.68
CA THR A 402 9.30 1.15 -24.20
C THR A 402 9.28 1.15 -22.67
N VAL A 403 9.82 2.22 -22.06
CA VAL A 403 9.74 2.45 -20.61
C VAL A 403 8.71 3.54 -20.33
N MET A 404 7.57 3.13 -19.77
CA MET A 404 6.46 4.02 -19.41
C MET A 404 6.56 4.41 -17.93
N THR A 405 6.31 5.68 -17.64
CA THR A 405 6.23 6.23 -16.29
C THR A 405 5.08 7.24 -16.28
N ARG A 406 4.53 7.57 -15.12
CA ARG A 406 3.52 8.64 -15.01
C ARG A 406 4.14 10.04 -15.02
N ILE A 407 5.23 10.24 -15.78
CA ILE A 407 5.90 11.54 -15.96
C ILE A 407 5.36 12.27 -17.19
N PRO A 408 5.14 13.60 -17.11
CA PRO A 408 5.64 14.52 -16.08
C PRO A 408 4.70 14.76 -14.89
N ASN A 409 4.87 13.96 -13.84
CA ASN A 409 4.50 14.33 -12.49
C ASN A 409 5.74 14.99 -11.86
N PRO A 410 5.76 16.33 -11.68
CA PRO A 410 6.91 17.02 -11.08
C PRO A 410 7.14 16.63 -9.61
N ASN A 411 6.15 15.98 -8.98
CA ASN A 411 6.23 15.47 -7.61
C ASN A 411 6.20 13.93 -7.65
N PRO A 412 7.23 13.21 -7.14
CA PRO A 412 7.12 11.78 -6.98
C PRO A 412 5.99 11.43 -5.98
N PRO A 413 5.39 10.22 -6.05
CA PRO A 413 4.28 9.82 -5.20
C PRO A 413 4.55 10.10 -3.72
N LEU A 414 3.68 10.86 -3.06
CA LEU A 414 3.93 11.25 -1.68
C LEU A 414 3.80 10.06 -0.73
N HIS A 415 4.90 9.76 -0.06
CA HIS A 415 4.97 8.78 1.02
C HIS A 415 4.01 9.13 2.16
N ILE A 416 3.10 8.21 2.49
CA ILE A 416 2.11 8.40 3.58
C ILE A 416 2.77 8.54 4.96
N GLU A 417 4.02 8.08 5.11
CA GLU A 417 4.83 8.22 6.31
C GLU A 417 5.53 9.60 6.40
N PHE A 418 5.74 10.29 5.26
CA PHE A 418 6.52 11.53 5.16
C PHE A 418 5.65 12.73 4.72
N SER A 419 4.71 13.16 5.57
CA SER A 419 4.04 14.45 5.38
C SER A 419 4.91 15.66 5.74
N GLY A 420 6.08 15.45 6.36
CA GLY A 420 6.92 16.52 6.90
C GLY A 420 6.22 17.35 7.99
N GLY A 421 5.21 16.78 8.66
CA GLY A 421 4.33 17.47 9.60
C GLY A 421 3.28 18.38 8.94
N LYS A 422 3.35 18.60 7.62
CA LYS A 422 2.37 19.40 6.87
C LYS A 422 1.06 18.62 6.74
N ARG A 423 -0.07 19.30 6.92
CA ARG A 423 -1.37 18.77 6.49
C ARG A 423 -1.46 18.94 4.97
N ARG A 424 -1.79 17.86 4.28
CA ARG A 424 -2.02 17.78 2.84
C ARG A 424 -3.42 17.21 2.60
N PRO A 425 -4.11 17.49 1.48
CA PRO A 425 -5.37 16.83 1.14
C PRO A 425 -5.17 15.32 0.87
N ALA A 426 -6.24 14.54 0.78
CA ALA A 426 -6.14 13.11 0.45
C ALA A 426 -5.64 12.88 -0.99
N SER A 427 -6.00 13.79 -1.91
CA SER A 427 -5.60 13.79 -3.33
C SER A 427 -4.08 13.68 -3.54
N ASP A 428 -3.29 14.32 -2.68
CA ASP A 428 -1.82 14.29 -2.68
C ASP A 428 -1.24 12.87 -2.56
N TYR A 429 -1.99 11.94 -1.96
CA TYR A 429 -1.53 10.58 -1.67
C TYR A 429 -2.09 9.53 -2.64
N LEU A 430 -3.06 9.87 -3.50
CA LEU A 430 -3.68 8.94 -4.46
C LEU A 430 -2.62 8.28 -5.36
N ASP A 431 -1.59 9.02 -5.74
CA ASP A 431 -0.51 8.52 -6.61
C ASP A 431 0.22 7.31 -6.02
N GLY A 432 0.36 7.23 -4.70
CA GLY A 432 0.97 6.09 -4.02
C GLY A 432 0.07 4.85 -3.96
N PHE A 433 -1.21 4.96 -4.31
CA PHE A 433 -2.11 3.81 -4.51
C PHE A 433 -2.27 3.46 -5.98
N VAL A 434 -2.32 4.44 -6.88
CA VAL A 434 -2.33 4.21 -8.32
C VAL A 434 -1.11 3.41 -8.77
N ASP A 435 0.11 3.82 -8.40
CA ASP A 435 1.33 3.06 -8.74
C ASP A 435 1.30 1.63 -8.19
N LEU A 436 0.72 1.42 -7.00
CA LEU A 436 0.62 0.11 -6.38
C LEU A 436 -0.27 -0.84 -7.19
N TYR A 437 -1.40 -0.34 -7.72
CA TYR A 437 -2.24 -1.13 -8.62
C TYR A 437 -1.60 -1.35 -9.98
N ILE A 438 -0.91 -0.36 -10.57
CA ILE A 438 -0.17 -0.57 -11.83
C ILE A 438 0.97 -1.59 -11.64
N LEU A 439 1.63 -1.63 -10.47
CA LEU A 439 2.57 -2.70 -10.13
C LEU A 439 1.89 -4.08 -10.04
N ALA A 440 0.68 -4.15 -9.46
CA ALA A 440 -0.05 -5.40 -9.26
C ALA A 440 -0.69 -5.97 -10.55
N GLU A 441 -1.05 -5.12 -11.50
CA GLU A 441 -1.55 -5.52 -12.82
C GLU A 441 -0.41 -5.89 -13.81
N ALA A 442 0.86 -5.79 -13.40
CA ALA A 442 1.98 -6.25 -14.22
C ALA A 442 2.07 -7.78 -14.27
N THR A 443 2.63 -8.33 -15.35
CA THR A 443 2.88 -9.77 -15.49
C THR A 443 3.92 -10.27 -14.48
N CYS A 444 4.92 -9.43 -14.21
CA CYS A 444 6.07 -9.68 -13.37
C CYS A 444 6.57 -8.35 -12.77
N VAL A 445 7.20 -8.38 -11.59
CA VAL A 445 7.61 -7.16 -10.86
C VAL A 445 9.06 -7.25 -10.38
N THR A 446 9.90 -6.30 -10.77
CA THR A 446 11.20 -6.08 -10.13
C THR A 446 11.09 -5.05 -9.01
N TYR A 447 11.84 -5.24 -7.93
CA TYR A 447 11.80 -4.36 -6.77
C TYR A 447 13.16 -4.27 -6.06
N ASN A 448 13.53 -3.11 -5.54
CA ASN A 448 14.70 -2.95 -4.67
C ASN A 448 14.35 -2.97 -3.16
N LYS A 449 14.67 -1.89 -2.44
CA LYS A 449 14.57 -1.77 -0.99
C LYS A 449 13.19 -1.26 -0.55
N GLY A 450 12.74 -1.76 0.60
CA GLY A 450 11.46 -1.42 1.20
C GLY A 450 10.38 -2.46 0.89
N GLY A 451 9.18 -2.27 1.44
CA GLY A 451 8.07 -3.20 1.27
C GLY A 451 7.22 -2.97 0.02
N TYR A 452 7.31 -1.81 -0.64
CA TYR A 452 6.31 -1.36 -1.62
C TYR A 452 6.33 -2.13 -2.96
N GLY A 453 7.49 -2.35 -3.58
CA GLY A 453 7.55 -3.17 -4.80
C GLY A 453 7.15 -4.64 -4.55
N VAL A 454 7.54 -5.20 -3.40
CA VAL A 454 7.09 -6.53 -2.93
C VAL A 454 5.58 -6.55 -2.70
N PHE A 455 4.99 -5.45 -2.25
CA PHE A 455 3.55 -5.34 -2.02
C PHE A 455 2.78 -5.38 -3.34
N GLY A 456 3.23 -4.66 -4.37
CA GLY A 456 2.67 -4.77 -5.73
C GLY A 456 2.78 -6.20 -6.28
N LEU A 457 3.93 -6.85 -6.10
CA LEU A 457 4.12 -8.26 -6.50
C LEU A 457 3.16 -9.22 -5.79
N LEU A 458 2.97 -9.08 -4.47
CA LEU A 458 2.06 -9.93 -3.68
C LEU A 458 0.57 -9.65 -3.98
N MET A 459 0.22 -8.40 -4.32
CA MET A 459 -1.10 -8.05 -4.83
C MET A 459 -1.33 -8.58 -6.24
N GLY A 460 -0.28 -8.74 -7.04
CA GLY A 460 -0.35 -9.31 -8.38
C GLY A 460 -0.70 -10.79 -8.39
N ARG A 461 -1.10 -11.30 -9.56
CA ARG A 461 -1.53 -12.70 -9.70
C ARG A 461 -0.38 -13.71 -9.65
N ASN A 462 0.83 -13.27 -9.95
CA ASN A 462 2.01 -14.12 -9.99
C ASN A 462 3.08 -13.58 -9.04
N ALA A 463 2.85 -13.78 -7.74
CA ALA A 463 3.78 -13.42 -6.68
C ALA A 463 5.15 -14.13 -6.80
N THR A 464 5.29 -15.17 -7.63
CA THR A 464 6.57 -15.83 -7.91
C THR A 464 7.34 -15.20 -9.09
N CYS A 465 6.70 -14.42 -9.97
CA CYS A 465 7.42 -13.68 -11.03
C CYS A 465 7.99 -12.35 -10.51
N GLY A 466 8.87 -12.46 -9.52
CA GLY A 466 9.51 -11.33 -8.85
C GLY A 466 11.03 -11.41 -8.90
N LEU A 467 11.70 -10.30 -9.20
CA LEU A 467 13.16 -10.19 -9.13
C LEU A 467 13.60 -9.04 -8.22
N ARG A 468 14.39 -9.39 -7.20
CA ARG A 468 14.97 -8.39 -6.28
C ARG A 468 16.19 -7.74 -6.93
N GLN A 469 16.12 -6.43 -7.15
CA GLN A 469 17.22 -5.58 -7.58
C GLN A 469 18.25 -5.43 -6.44
N ASP A 470 19.53 -5.74 -6.68
CA ASP A 470 20.57 -5.80 -5.64
C ASP A 470 21.19 -4.43 -5.25
N ALA A 471 20.33 -3.41 -5.14
CA ALA A 471 20.66 -2.01 -4.82
C ALA A 471 20.54 -1.69 -3.31
N MET A 472 21.25 -2.44 -2.44
CA MET A 472 21.16 -2.27 -0.98
C MET A 472 22.06 -1.16 -0.41
N ASP A 473 21.72 0.11 -0.62
CA ASP A 473 22.39 1.30 -0.02
C ASP A 473 23.91 1.46 -0.30
N ARG A 474 24.50 0.54 -1.06
CA ARG A 474 25.93 0.52 -1.39
C ARG A 474 26.19 1.39 -2.64
N PRO A 475 27.35 2.06 -2.73
CA PRO A 475 27.73 2.80 -3.93
C PRO A 475 27.88 1.94 -5.19
N LYS A 476 28.03 0.62 -5.02
CA LYS A 476 28.10 -0.39 -6.09
C LYS A 476 27.01 -1.43 -5.88
N ILE A 477 26.33 -1.80 -6.96
CA ILE A 477 25.47 -2.98 -7.04
C ILE A 477 26.39 -4.20 -7.09
N HIS A 478 26.08 -5.27 -6.35
CA HIS A 478 26.94 -6.46 -6.29
C HIS A 478 26.65 -7.45 -7.41
N ASN A 479 25.37 -7.76 -7.62
CA ASN A 479 24.89 -8.60 -8.71
C ASN A 479 23.98 -7.70 -9.58
N PRO A 480 24.55 -6.92 -10.51
CA PRO A 480 23.74 -6.11 -11.41
C PRO A 480 23.02 -7.00 -12.41
N CYS A 481 21.77 -6.65 -12.71
CA CYS A 481 21.04 -7.27 -13.80
C CYS A 481 21.62 -6.80 -15.13
N HIS A 482 21.63 -7.67 -16.13
CA HIS A 482 22.08 -7.41 -17.49
C HIS A 482 20.89 -7.03 -18.38
N TRP A 483 21.15 -6.31 -19.48
CA TRP A 483 20.12 -6.05 -20.48
C TRP A 483 19.94 -7.30 -21.36
N VAL A 484 18.69 -7.65 -21.70
CA VAL A 484 18.36 -8.79 -22.56
C VAL A 484 17.49 -8.34 -23.73
N ASP A 485 18.02 -8.44 -24.95
CA ASP A 485 17.36 -8.02 -26.19
C ASP A 485 16.39 -9.07 -26.76
N ASP A 486 16.67 -10.36 -26.52
CA ASP A 486 15.94 -11.50 -27.10
C ASP A 486 15.16 -12.27 -26.03
N ASP A 487 13.92 -12.66 -26.34
CA ASP A 487 13.13 -13.52 -25.46
C ASP A 487 13.81 -14.91 -25.36
N PRO A 488 14.27 -15.36 -24.17
CA PRO A 488 14.90 -16.66 -24.01
C PRO A 488 13.97 -17.82 -24.37
N MET A 489 12.64 -17.62 -24.43
CA MET A 489 11.71 -18.62 -24.97
C MET A 489 11.95 -18.95 -26.44
N THR A 490 12.48 -18.01 -27.22
CA THR A 490 12.86 -18.24 -28.63
C THR A 490 14.20 -18.96 -28.78
N SER A 491 15.03 -18.97 -27.72
CA SER A 491 16.25 -19.76 -27.70
C SER A 491 15.94 -21.22 -27.40
N SER A 492 16.55 -22.13 -28.17
CA SER A 492 16.42 -23.58 -28.00
C SER A 492 17.23 -24.14 -26.82
N ASN A 493 17.87 -23.29 -26.00
CA ASN A 493 18.80 -23.72 -24.97
C ASN A 493 18.10 -23.87 -23.61
N GLU A 494 17.56 -25.06 -23.35
CA GLU A 494 16.70 -25.32 -22.18
C GLU A 494 17.37 -25.05 -20.83
N ASN A 495 18.70 -25.12 -20.74
CA ASN A 495 19.45 -24.94 -19.50
C ASN A 495 19.31 -23.55 -18.86
N THR A 496 18.83 -22.54 -19.58
CA THR A 496 18.52 -21.20 -19.02
C THR A 496 17.06 -21.02 -18.58
N ARG A 497 16.17 -22.02 -18.79
CA ARG A 497 14.74 -21.90 -18.49
C ARG A 497 14.36 -22.08 -17.01
N HIS A 498 15.28 -22.50 -16.14
CA HIS A 498 14.98 -22.91 -14.76
C HIS A 498 14.41 -21.82 -13.82
N HIS A 499 14.34 -20.56 -14.25
CA HIS A 499 13.70 -19.48 -13.50
C HIS A 499 12.37 -18.98 -14.11
N TYR A 500 11.92 -19.54 -15.24
CA TYR A 500 10.73 -19.09 -15.96
C TYR A 500 9.69 -20.20 -16.09
N LEU A 501 8.78 -20.26 -15.12
CA LEU A 501 7.50 -20.94 -15.32
C LEU A 501 6.51 -19.93 -15.94
N PRO A 502 6.13 -20.07 -17.23
CA PRO A 502 5.01 -19.30 -17.76
C PRO A 502 3.73 -19.62 -16.99
N PRO A 503 2.75 -18.70 -16.94
CA PRO A 503 1.44 -19.01 -16.39
C PRO A 503 0.85 -20.22 -17.11
N LYS A 504 0.34 -21.21 -16.36
CA LYS A 504 -0.11 -22.52 -16.88
C LYS A 504 -1.23 -22.44 -17.94
N ASN A 505 -1.88 -21.29 -18.10
CA ASN A 505 -2.89 -21.04 -19.11
C ASN A 505 -2.85 -19.54 -19.49
N PRO A 506 -2.25 -19.16 -20.63
CA PRO A 506 -2.18 -17.75 -21.09
C PRO A 506 -3.51 -17.22 -21.65
N ASP A 507 -4.46 -18.10 -22.02
CA ASP A 507 -5.70 -17.74 -22.72
C ASP A 507 -6.92 -17.57 -21.81
N ALA A 508 -6.76 -17.81 -20.50
CA ALA A 508 -7.84 -17.57 -19.55
C ALA A 508 -8.27 -16.09 -19.58
N LYS A 509 -9.57 -15.80 -19.74
CA LYS A 509 -10.09 -14.44 -19.56
C LYS A 509 -9.81 -13.98 -18.13
N TYR A 510 -9.38 -12.73 -18.01
CA TYR A 510 -8.53 -12.31 -16.91
C TYR A 510 -9.11 -11.07 -16.20
N ASP A 511 -9.90 -11.26 -15.15
CA ASP A 511 -10.50 -10.16 -14.36
C ASP A 511 -9.45 -9.31 -13.61
N PRO A 512 -9.27 -8.02 -13.95
CA PRO A 512 -8.34 -7.12 -13.25
C PRO A 512 -8.66 -7.03 -11.74
N ILE A 513 -7.66 -6.74 -10.93
CA ILE A 513 -7.77 -6.70 -9.46
C ILE A 513 -8.79 -5.65 -8.99
N TYR A 514 -9.00 -4.60 -9.80
CA TYR A 514 -9.90 -3.48 -9.50
C TYR A 514 -11.30 -3.57 -10.12
N LEU A 515 -11.63 -4.64 -10.88
CA LEU A 515 -12.93 -4.81 -11.53
C LEU A 515 -13.72 -5.98 -10.93
N PRO A 516 -14.81 -5.67 -10.21
CA PRO A 516 -16.14 -6.07 -10.64
C PRO A 516 -16.84 -4.89 -11.35
N PRO A 517 -17.82 -5.15 -12.23
CA PRO A 517 -18.55 -4.07 -12.90
C PRO A 517 -19.22 -3.16 -11.87
N MET A 518 -18.96 -1.85 -11.97
CA MET A 518 -19.82 -0.86 -11.32
C MET A 518 -21.13 -0.82 -12.10
N ASP A 519 -22.19 -1.25 -11.43
CA ASP A 519 -23.55 -0.88 -11.78
C ASP A 519 -23.76 0.54 -11.22
N ASP A 520 -24.18 1.51 -12.04
CA ASP A 520 -24.14 2.94 -11.73
C ASP A 520 -25.09 3.38 -10.58
N THR A 521 -25.78 2.43 -9.95
CA THR A 521 -26.87 2.66 -9.00
C THR A 521 -26.43 2.93 -7.56
N TRP A 522 -25.12 3.06 -7.27
CA TRP A 522 -24.63 3.26 -5.89
C TRP A 522 -24.05 4.67 -5.66
N SER A 523 -24.91 5.57 -5.19
CA SER A 523 -24.46 6.76 -4.44
C SER A 523 -24.24 6.40 -2.96
N PRO A 524 -23.21 6.96 -2.30
CA PRO A 524 -22.83 6.63 -0.93
C PRO A 524 -23.74 7.18 0.17
#